data_AF-A0A0V8EUX5-F1
#
_entry.id   AF-A0A0V8EUX5-F1
#
_cell.length_a   1.000
_cell.length_b   1.000
_cell.length_c   1.000
_cell.angle_alpha   90.00
_cell.angle_beta   90.00
_cell.angle_gamma   90.00
#
_symmetry.space_group_name_H-M   'P 1'
#
loop_
_entity.id
_entity.type
_entity.pdbx_description
1 polymer ?
#
loop_
_entity_poly.entity_id
_entity_poly.type
_entity_poly.pdbx_seq_one_letter_code
_entity_poly.pdbx_strand_id
1 'polypeptide(L)'
;MLYHHWFIRSEKRLRAFKQVRKYKQELIDSINNVKFPPDIKGSTLEKVMDVIASQSEIFKGAQHAFMWKSKLRAPGIYENRENQLTLADSLNQVLRSSQEIKMLTVVNIMAEKKIRGLGAAVANILYFLEPSIFPPFNTAIVDDYNYLTKSKIRLGK
;
A
#
# COMPACT_ATOMS: atom_id res chain seq x y z
N MET A 1 -21.14 2.96 6.87
CA MET A 1 -19.94 3.78 7.16
C MET A 1 -18.80 2.86 7.59
N LEU A 2 -17.82 2.66 6.72
CA LEU A 2 -16.64 1.81 6.98
C LEU A 2 -15.69 2.41 8.05
N TYR A 3 -15.83 3.70 8.37
CA TYR A 3 -14.99 4.41 9.35
C TYR A 3 -14.96 3.75 10.74
N HIS A 4 -16.07 3.18 11.21
CA HIS A 4 -16.09 2.46 12.50
C HIS A 4 -15.19 1.21 12.53
N HIS A 5 -14.85 0.65 11.35
CA HIS A 5 -14.00 -0.53 11.24
C HIS A 5 -12.50 -0.16 11.09
N TRP A 6 -12.18 1.13 10.92
CA TRP A 6 -10.80 1.61 10.78
C TRP A 6 -9.92 1.35 12.00
N PHE A 7 -10.51 1.29 13.19
CA PHE A 7 -9.79 1.08 14.45
C PHE A 7 -10.31 -0.11 15.25
N ILE A 8 -10.66 -1.21 14.57
CA ILE A 8 -10.96 -2.46 15.27
C ILE A 8 -9.67 -2.98 15.90
N ARG A 9 -9.67 -3.06 17.24
CA ARG A 9 -8.66 -3.78 18.03
C ARG A 9 -8.83 -5.28 17.82
N SER A 10 -8.22 -5.78 16.74
CA SER A 10 -8.15 -7.20 16.42
C SER A 10 -6.69 -7.66 16.55
N GLU A 11 -6.45 -8.72 17.31
CA GLU A 11 -5.11 -9.32 17.38
C GLU A 11 -4.59 -9.72 16.00
N LYS A 12 -5.47 -10.23 15.13
CA LYS A 12 -5.12 -10.60 13.76
C LYS A 12 -4.59 -9.40 12.99
N ARG A 13 -5.20 -8.23 13.18
CA ARG A 13 -4.79 -6.98 12.54
C ARG A 13 -3.46 -6.46 13.09
N LEU A 14 -3.28 -6.49 14.41
CA LEU A 14 -1.99 -6.12 15.02
C LEU A 14 -0.85 -7.02 14.53
N ARG A 15 -1.10 -8.32 14.34
CA ARG A 15 -0.16 -9.25 13.72
C ARG A 15 0.11 -8.88 12.25
N ALA A 16 -0.91 -8.48 11.49
CA ALA A 16 -0.74 -8.03 10.11
C ALA A 16 0.14 -6.77 10.00
N PHE A 17 -0.05 -5.76 10.86
CA PHE A 17 0.83 -4.59 10.94
C PHE A 17 2.29 -4.98 11.17
N LYS A 18 2.56 -5.87 12.14
CA LYS A 18 3.91 -6.36 12.43
C LYS A 18 4.51 -7.13 11.24
N GLN A 19 3.73 -7.97 10.58
CA GLN A 19 4.18 -8.75 9.42
C GLN A 19 4.50 -7.86 8.21
N VAL A 20 3.65 -6.88 7.89
CA VAL A 20 3.90 -5.94 6.79
C VAL A 20 5.17 -5.13 7.05
N ARG A 21 5.37 -4.63 8.28
CA ARG A 21 6.62 -3.92 8.64
C ARG A 21 7.86 -4.80 8.46
N LYS A 22 7.79 -6.08 8.83
CA LYS A 22 8.88 -7.06 8.62
C LYS A 22 9.15 -7.29 7.12
N TYR A 23 8.13 -7.70 6.36
CA TYR A 23 8.29 -8.02 4.94
C TYR A 23 8.65 -6.80 4.10
N LYS A 24 8.26 -5.58 4.52
CA LYS A 24 8.75 -4.35 3.89
C LYS A 24 10.27 -4.26 3.95
N GLN A 25 10.89 -4.55 5.10
CA GLN A 25 12.35 -4.47 5.21
C GLN A 25 13.00 -5.47 4.25
N GLU A 26 12.50 -6.70 4.22
CA GLU A 26 12.93 -7.73 3.25
C GLU A 26 12.72 -7.28 1.79
N LEU A 27 11.65 -6.53 1.49
CA LEU A 27 11.37 -6.01 0.15
C LEU A 27 12.40 -4.94 -0.26
N ILE A 28 12.72 -4.02 0.66
CA ILE A 28 13.76 -3.00 0.42
C ILE A 28 15.11 -3.67 0.20
N ASP A 29 15.46 -4.64 1.04
CA ASP A 29 16.73 -5.33 0.93
C ASP A 29 16.81 -6.12 -0.38
N SER A 30 15.71 -6.77 -0.80
CA SER A 30 15.60 -7.44 -2.09
C SER A 30 15.80 -6.46 -3.26
N ILE A 31 15.16 -5.29 -3.21
CA ILE A 31 15.32 -4.24 -4.21
C ILE A 31 16.77 -3.75 -4.22
N ASN A 32 17.33 -3.31 -3.09
CA ASN A 32 18.68 -2.73 -3.03
C ASN A 32 19.77 -3.71 -3.49
N ASN A 33 19.62 -5.01 -3.20
CA ASN A 33 20.55 -6.04 -3.62
C ASN A 33 20.31 -6.60 -5.02
N VAL A 34 19.42 -5.99 -5.82
CA VAL A 34 19.09 -6.43 -7.20
C VAL A 34 18.56 -7.89 -7.24
N LYS A 35 17.83 -8.28 -6.20
CA LYS A 35 17.18 -9.60 -6.05
C LYS A 35 15.66 -9.51 -6.20
N PHE A 36 15.13 -8.36 -6.63
CA PHE A 36 13.71 -8.19 -6.85
C PHE A 36 13.30 -8.92 -8.15
N PRO A 37 12.35 -9.87 -8.10
CA PRO A 37 12.01 -10.70 -9.25
C PRO A 37 11.30 -9.92 -10.36
N PRO A 38 11.26 -10.47 -11.58
CA PRO A 38 10.62 -9.84 -12.75
C PRO A 38 9.08 -9.86 -12.69
N ASP A 39 8.49 -10.57 -11.74
CA ASP A 39 7.06 -10.59 -11.50
C ASP A 39 6.76 -10.64 -10.00
N ILE A 40 5.47 -10.63 -9.64
CA ILE A 40 5.08 -10.67 -8.23
C ILE A 40 5.32 -12.06 -7.62
N LYS A 41 5.34 -13.14 -8.39
CA LYS A 41 5.20 -14.50 -7.88
C LYS A 41 6.45 -14.91 -7.11
N GLY A 42 6.28 -15.33 -5.86
CA GLY A 42 7.37 -15.66 -4.96
C GLY A 42 8.17 -14.44 -4.45
N SER A 43 7.78 -13.23 -4.85
CA SER A 43 8.44 -11.99 -4.41
C SER A 43 8.08 -11.66 -2.95
N THR A 44 8.93 -10.87 -2.30
CA THR A 44 8.59 -10.30 -0.99
C THR A 44 7.38 -9.37 -1.08
N LEU A 45 7.15 -8.74 -2.23
CA LEU A 45 5.96 -7.93 -2.46
C LEU A 45 4.68 -8.79 -2.45
N GLU A 46 4.70 -10.01 -3.00
CA GLU A 46 3.56 -10.94 -2.88
C GLU A 46 3.23 -11.22 -1.42
N LYS A 47 4.24 -11.50 -0.59
CA LYS A 47 4.04 -11.73 0.84
C LYS A 47 3.37 -10.54 1.53
N VAL A 48 3.82 -9.32 1.24
CA VAL A 48 3.20 -8.08 1.76
C VAL A 48 1.74 -8.00 1.32
N MET A 49 1.47 -8.20 0.03
CA MET A 49 0.13 -8.10 -0.54
C MET A 49 -0.81 -9.19 -0.03
N ASP A 50 -0.33 -10.42 0.18
CA ASP A 50 -1.11 -11.52 0.74
C ASP A 50 -1.50 -11.24 2.19
N VAL A 51 -0.59 -10.67 3.00
CA VAL A 51 -0.92 -10.22 4.37
C VAL A 51 -2.01 -9.15 4.33
N ILE A 52 -1.89 -8.14 3.48
CA ILE A 52 -2.90 -7.07 3.36
C ILE A 52 -4.24 -7.66 2.88
N ALA A 53 -4.22 -8.52 1.86
CA ALA A 53 -5.41 -9.14 1.29
C ALA A 53 -6.17 -10.00 2.30
N SER A 54 -5.46 -10.62 3.26
CA SER A 54 -6.07 -11.40 4.34
C SER A 54 -6.92 -10.56 5.31
N GLN A 55 -6.79 -9.22 5.29
CA GLN A 55 -7.51 -8.32 6.19
C GLN A 55 -8.91 -7.99 5.67
N SER A 56 -9.75 -9.03 5.63
CA SER A 56 -11.12 -9.03 5.12
C SER A 56 -12.02 -7.94 5.72
N GLU A 57 -11.77 -7.53 6.97
CA GLU A 57 -12.50 -6.46 7.67
C GLU A 57 -12.35 -5.09 6.99
N ILE A 58 -11.14 -4.76 6.51
CA ILE A 58 -10.84 -3.46 5.87
C ILE A 58 -11.36 -3.43 4.43
N PHE A 59 -11.39 -4.59 3.79
CA PHE A 59 -11.77 -4.72 2.37
C PHE A 59 -13.18 -5.29 2.19
N LYS A 60 -14.06 -5.28 3.19
CA LYS A 60 -15.42 -5.84 3.08
C LYS A 60 -16.15 -5.26 1.85
N GLY A 61 -16.59 -6.12 0.94
CA GLY A 61 -17.20 -5.74 -0.35
C GLY A 61 -16.23 -5.42 -1.50
N ALA A 62 -14.92 -5.32 -1.22
CA ALA A 62 -13.84 -5.07 -2.18
C ALA A 62 -12.70 -6.12 -2.13
N GLN A 63 -12.81 -7.15 -1.29
CA GLN A 63 -11.80 -8.21 -1.10
C GLN A 63 -11.36 -8.84 -2.43
N HIS A 64 -12.33 -9.19 -3.29
CA HIS A 64 -12.06 -9.82 -4.58
C HIS A 64 -11.34 -8.90 -5.57
N ALA A 65 -11.61 -7.59 -5.54
CA ALA A 65 -10.93 -6.62 -6.40
C ALA A 65 -9.46 -6.44 -6.01
N PHE A 66 -9.15 -6.55 -4.71
CA PHE A 66 -7.79 -6.46 -4.19
C PHE A 66 -6.99 -7.76 -4.45
N MET A 67 -7.60 -8.94 -4.26
CA MET A 67 -6.96 -10.25 -4.38
C MET A 67 -6.50 -10.60 -5.81
N TRP A 68 -7.29 -10.30 -6.85
CA TRP A 68 -6.96 -10.71 -8.23
C TRP A 68 -6.23 -9.65 -9.05
N LYS A 69 -6.45 -8.35 -8.81
CA LYS A 69 -5.80 -7.28 -9.59
C LYS A 69 -4.36 -6.98 -9.15
N SER A 70 -4.07 -7.09 -7.85
CA SER A 70 -2.73 -6.80 -7.31
C SER A 70 -1.69 -7.84 -7.73
N LYS A 71 -2.09 -9.13 -7.79
CA LYS A 71 -1.26 -10.22 -8.31
C LYS A 71 -0.87 -10.07 -9.80
N LEU A 72 -1.44 -9.10 -10.52
CA LEU A 72 -1.31 -9.03 -11.97
C LEU A 72 -0.80 -7.70 -12.55
N ARG A 73 -0.86 -6.53 -11.88
CA ARG A 73 -0.59 -5.26 -12.60
C ARG A 73 0.03 -4.12 -11.79
N ALA A 74 1.30 -4.24 -11.44
CA ALA A 74 2.17 -3.07 -11.25
C ALA A 74 3.36 -3.16 -12.23
N PRO A 75 3.14 -3.21 -13.56
CA PRO A 75 4.21 -3.44 -14.54
C PRO A 75 5.36 -2.44 -14.39
N GLY A 76 5.05 -1.20 -14.01
CA GLY A 76 6.04 -0.16 -13.84
C GLY A 76 7.15 -0.48 -12.82
N ILE A 77 6.87 -1.27 -11.77
CA ILE A 77 7.92 -1.65 -10.81
C ILE A 77 8.74 -2.86 -11.27
N TYR A 78 8.20 -3.72 -12.13
CA TYR A 78 8.93 -4.89 -12.62
C TYR A 78 9.82 -4.54 -13.83
N GLU A 79 9.34 -3.63 -14.67
CA GLU A 79 10.00 -3.25 -15.93
C GLU A 79 11.09 -2.19 -15.76
N ASN A 80 11.13 -1.48 -14.63
CA ASN A 80 12.00 -0.31 -14.46
C ASN A 80 12.66 -0.29 -13.08
N ARG A 81 14.00 -0.28 -13.10
CA ARG A 81 14.84 -0.28 -11.90
C ARG A 81 14.70 1.00 -11.06
N GLU A 82 14.57 2.16 -11.69
CA GLU A 82 14.38 3.43 -11.01
C GLU A 82 13.05 3.47 -10.25
N ASN A 83 12.00 2.86 -10.81
CA ASN A 83 10.71 2.71 -10.13
C ASN A 83 10.81 1.81 -8.90
N GLN A 84 11.63 0.74 -8.95
CA GLN A 84 11.90 -0.11 -7.78
C GLN A 84 12.62 0.68 -6.69
N LEU A 85 13.67 1.42 -7.06
CA LEU A 85 14.43 2.23 -6.10
C LEU A 85 13.56 3.32 -5.48
N THR A 86 12.77 4.02 -6.29
CA THR A 86 11.79 5.00 -5.80
C THR A 86 10.84 4.36 -4.78
N LEU A 87 10.30 3.17 -5.07
CA LEU A 87 9.45 2.44 -4.13
C LEU A 87 10.21 2.13 -2.84
N ALA A 88 11.43 1.59 -2.93
CA ALA A 88 12.22 1.23 -1.76
C ALA A 88 12.53 2.45 -0.88
N ASP A 89 13.01 3.54 -1.47
CA ASP A 89 13.34 4.80 -0.79
C ASP A 89 12.10 5.42 -0.14
N SER A 90 10.98 5.46 -0.86
CA SER A 90 9.68 5.93 -0.37
C SER A 90 9.24 5.17 0.89
N LEU A 91 9.24 3.84 0.82
CA LEU A 91 8.85 3.00 1.95
C LEU A 91 9.86 3.14 3.11
N ASN A 92 11.14 3.37 2.80
CA ASN A 92 12.17 3.61 3.79
C ASN A 92 11.95 4.93 4.55
N GLN A 93 11.63 5.99 3.82
CA GLN A 93 11.37 7.31 4.39
C GLN A 93 10.17 7.27 5.34
N VAL A 94 9.09 6.59 4.97
CA VAL A 94 7.92 6.44 5.87
C VAL A 94 8.28 5.70 7.15
N LEU A 95 9.05 4.62 7.09
CA LEU A 95 9.43 3.88 8.31
C LEU A 95 10.42 4.62 9.22
N ARG A 96 11.31 5.44 8.66
CA ARG A 96 12.38 6.10 9.42
C ARG A 96 12.02 7.51 9.87
N SER A 97 11.00 8.11 9.27
CA SER A 97 10.57 9.44 9.65
C SER A 97 9.84 9.41 10.99
N SER A 98 10.10 10.41 11.84
CA SER A 98 9.23 10.77 12.96
C SER A 98 8.37 12.00 12.66
N GLN A 99 8.55 12.61 11.48
CA GLN A 99 7.84 13.80 11.04
C GLN A 99 6.81 13.43 9.99
N GLU A 100 5.55 13.78 10.26
CA GLU A 100 4.41 13.52 9.37
C GLU A 100 4.61 14.14 7.98
N ILE A 101 5.08 15.39 7.92
CA ILE A 101 5.32 16.10 6.66
C ILE A 101 6.23 15.30 5.72
N LYS A 102 7.32 14.71 6.24
CA LYS A 102 8.24 13.90 5.44
C LYS A 102 7.58 12.63 4.90
N MET A 103 6.63 12.05 5.63
CA MET A 103 5.87 10.89 5.16
C MET A 103 4.86 11.28 4.08
N LEU A 104 4.22 12.44 4.21
CA LEU A 104 3.29 12.95 3.20
C LEU A 104 4.01 13.31 1.89
N THR A 105 5.23 13.85 1.96
CA THR A 105 6.05 14.13 0.77
C THR A 105 6.30 12.88 -0.08
N VAL A 106 6.39 11.69 0.53
CA VAL A 106 6.53 10.42 -0.20
C VAL A 106 5.38 10.22 -1.19
N VAL A 107 4.15 10.56 -0.80
CA VAL A 107 2.97 10.41 -1.67
C VAL A 107 3.13 11.26 -2.93
N ASN A 108 3.64 12.49 -2.78
CA ASN A 108 3.88 13.40 -3.90
C ASN A 108 4.97 12.86 -4.83
N ILE A 109 6.11 12.42 -4.28
CA ILE A 109 7.21 11.82 -5.05
C ILE A 109 6.71 10.61 -5.87
N MET A 110 5.94 9.73 -5.24
CA MET A 110 5.42 8.54 -5.91
C MET A 110 4.36 8.87 -6.97
N ALA A 111 3.53 9.90 -6.73
CA ALA A 111 2.55 10.39 -7.70
C ALA A 111 3.23 11.00 -8.94
N GLU A 112 4.30 11.77 -8.75
CA GLU A 112 5.07 12.38 -9.84
C GLU A 112 5.72 11.36 -10.77
N LYS A 113 6.20 10.23 -10.22
CA LYS A 113 6.77 9.14 -11.00
C LYS A 113 5.75 8.40 -11.87
N LYS A 114 4.44 8.60 -11.65
CA LYS A 114 3.33 8.02 -12.43
C LYS A 114 3.51 6.52 -12.67
N ILE A 115 3.96 5.79 -11.66
CA ILE A 115 4.27 4.35 -11.78
C ILE A 115 2.97 3.58 -12.03
N ARG A 116 2.92 2.93 -13.19
CA ARG A 116 1.72 2.22 -13.67
C ARG A 116 1.30 1.13 -12.70
N GLY A 117 0.04 1.21 -12.22
CA GLY A 117 -0.61 0.16 -11.43
C GLY A 117 -0.24 0.11 -9.94
N LEU A 118 0.56 1.07 -9.46
CA LEU A 118 1.10 1.03 -8.11
C LEU A 118 0.21 1.70 -7.04
N GLY A 119 -0.70 2.59 -7.43
CA GLY A 119 -1.43 3.49 -6.52
C GLY A 119 -2.19 2.80 -5.38
N ALA A 120 -3.13 1.90 -5.70
CA ALA A 120 -3.95 1.25 -4.67
C ALA A 120 -3.14 0.30 -3.78
N ALA A 121 -2.12 -0.37 -4.33
CA ALA A 121 -1.25 -1.26 -3.59
C ALA A 121 -0.41 -0.46 -2.58
N VAL A 122 0.26 0.60 -3.04
CA VAL A 122 1.09 1.44 -2.18
C VAL A 122 0.29 2.16 -1.13
N ALA A 123 -0.88 2.72 -1.45
CA ALA A 123 -1.73 3.39 -0.45
C ALA A 123 -2.05 2.45 0.73
N ASN A 124 -2.36 1.18 0.44
CA ASN A 124 -2.60 0.20 1.49
C ASN A 124 -1.31 -0.24 2.20
N ILE A 125 -0.18 -0.37 1.51
CA ILE A 125 1.11 -0.61 2.18
C ILE A 125 1.41 0.52 3.17
N LEU A 126 1.26 1.78 2.75
CA LEU A 126 1.44 2.97 3.58
C LEU A 126 0.51 2.97 4.80
N TYR A 127 -0.76 2.58 4.62
CA TYR A 127 -1.69 2.36 5.74
C TYR A 127 -1.14 1.35 6.77
N PHE A 128 -0.58 0.22 6.33
CA PHE A 128 0.01 -0.78 7.23
C PHE A 128 1.38 -0.37 7.79
N LEU A 129 2.03 0.65 7.23
CA LEU A 129 3.26 1.22 7.78
C LEU A 129 2.98 2.34 8.76
N GLU A 130 2.01 3.21 8.51
CA GLU A 130 1.68 4.32 9.41
C GLU A 130 0.18 4.66 9.38
N PRO A 131 -0.66 3.87 10.09
CA PRO A 131 -2.12 3.99 10.04
C PRO A 131 -2.67 5.26 10.71
N SER A 132 -1.82 6.01 11.42
CA SER A 132 -2.19 7.32 12.00
C SER A 132 -2.20 8.44 10.97
N ILE A 133 -1.46 8.27 9.86
CA ILE A 133 -1.27 9.28 8.82
C ILE A 133 -2.01 8.88 7.54
N PHE A 134 -1.84 7.62 7.12
CA PHE A 134 -2.44 7.13 5.89
C PHE A 134 -3.74 6.41 6.20
N PRO A 135 -4.87 6.71 5.52
CA PRO A 135 -6.07 5.91 5.62
C PRO A 135 -5.97 4.64 4.73
N PRO A 136 -6.74 3.58 5.02
CA PRO A 136 -6.82 2.45 4.11
C PRO A 136 -7.50 2.88 2.81
N PHE A 137 -7.24 2.15 1.71
CA PHE A 137 -7.65 2.58 0.38
C PHE A 137 -8.47 1.51 -0.35
N ASN A 138 -9.73 1.82 -0.63
CA ASN A 138 -10.60 1.05 -1.52
C ASN A 138 -11.74 1.94 -2.07
N THR A 139 -12.51 1.42 -3.03
CA THR A 139 -13.65 2.14 -3.64
C THR A 139 -14.67 2.59 -2.63
N ALA A 140 -15.08 1.73 -1.69
CA ALA A 140 -16.07 2.05 -0.67
C ALA A 140 -15.59 3.18 0.26
N ILE A 141 -14.29 3.28 0.54
CA ILE A 141 -13.70 4.36 1.34
C ILE A 141 -13.75 5.68 0.56
N VAL A 142 -13.47 5.67 -0.75
CA VAL A 142 -13.59 6.87 -1.59
C VAL A 142 -15.06 7.31 -1.69
N ASP A 143 -15.98 6.37 -1.82
CA ASP A 143 -17.42 6.66 -1.87
C ASP A 143 -17.91 7.26 -0.55
N ASP A 144 -17.51 6.67 0.60
CA ASP A 144 -17.82 7.22 1.92
C ASP A 144 -17.21 8.62 2.11
N TYR A 145 -15.96 8.84 1.67
CA TYR A 145 -15.32 10.17 1.71
C TYR A 145 -16.09 11.21 0.87
N ASN A 146 -16.45 10.86 -0.36
CA ASN A 146 -17.24 11.73 -1.24
C ASN A 146 -18.61 12.05 -0.63
N TYR A 147 -19.26 11.06 -0.02
CA TYR A 147 -20.54 11.25 0.65
C TYR A 147 -20.46 12.24 1.82
N LEU A 148 -19.43 12.09 2.67
CA LEU A 148 -19.22 12.93 3.86
C LEU A 148 -18.79 14.36 3.51
N THR A 149 -17.89 14.51 2.52
CA THR A 149 -17.31 15.82 2.16
C THR A 149 -18.05 16.52 1.03
N LYS A 150 -19.07 15.88 0.45
CA LYS A 150 -19.75 16.32 -0.79
C LYS A 150 -18.79 16.46 -1.99
N SER A 151 -17.66 15.77 -1.94
CA SER A 151 -16.68 15.72 -3.03
C SER A 151 -17.09 14.75 -4.13
N LYS A 152 -16.38 14.80 -5.27
CA LYS A 152 -16.57 13.89 -6.42
C LYS A 152 -15.24 13.30 -6.90
N ILE A 153 -14.39 12.86 -5.96
CA ILE A 153 -13.09 12.25 -6.25
C ILE A 153 -13.31 10.91 -6.96
N ARG A 154 -12.51 10.64 -7.99
CA ARG A 154 -12.52 9.37 -8.73
C ARG A 154 -11.17 8.68 -8.62
N LEU A 155 -11.19 7.35 -8.56
CA LEU A 155 -9.97 6.56 -8.57
C LEU A 155 -9.27 6.63 -9.94
N GLY A 156 -7.95 6.87 -9.93
CA GLY A 156 -7.11 6.78 -11.11
C GLY A 156 -7.18 7.98 -12.06
N LYS A 157 -7.66 9.13 -11.59
CA LYS A 157 -7.58 10.43 -12.28
C LYS A 157 -6.95 11.47 -11.37
#